data_AF-A0A7J3DB67-F1
#
_entry.id   AF-A0A7J3DB67-F1
#
_cell.length_a   1.000
_cell.length_b   1.000
_cell.length_c   1.000
_cell.angle_alpha   90.00
_cell.angle_beta   90.00
_cell.angle_gamma   90.00
#
_symmetry.space_group_name_H-M   'P 1'
#
loop_
_entity.id
_entity.type
_entity.pdbx_description
1 polymer ?
#
loop_
_entity_poly.entity_id
_entity_poly.type
_entity_poly.pdbx_seq_one_letter_code
_entity_poly.pdbx_strand_id
1 'polypeptide(L)'
;MTPKVVLTCDETLTSTYRNIPLLDFFGCAPVEKIPSPIYRLLDSQVPHNNGLLSIAPYSLRKIEAALVNGGYPETVVVHASFVTQFINRETRVVGVSAMDPLGLGPVSMMFTNGGRLTAYTKKKFTELIKRLVSYRNAKNYSFKIVVGGPGAWQLVASGDWKAMGIDHIVLGEVDAVAGEIIREIEMGNASEVIRVSRFPSSEEISPIIGPSYKGMVEVMRGCGRNCRYCDPNLRRIRHIPDEVLRKEI
;
A
#
# COMPACT_ATOMS: atom_id res chain seq x y z
N MET A 1 2.42 1.49 -23.42
CA MET A 1 3.54 2.05 -22.64
C MET A 1 3.94 1.00 -21.60
N THR A 2 5.23 0.77 -21.40
CA THR A 2 5.74 -0.30 -20.53
C THR A 2 6.02 0.27 -19.14
N PRO A 3 5.33 -0.20 -18.07
CA PRO A 3 5.44 0.44 -16.76
C PRO A 3 6.77 0.11 -16.06
N LYS A 4 7.50 1.16 -15.65
CA LYS A 4 8.70 1.02 -14.80
C LYS A 4 8.34 0.79 -13.34
N VAL A 5 7.25 1.40 -12.87
CA VAL A 5 6.74 1.21 -11.51
C VAL A 5 5.31 0.67 -11.58
N VAL A 6 5.11 -0.47 -10.92
CA VAL A 6 3.78 -1.10 -10.78
C VAL A 6 3.39 -1.01 -9.32
N LEU A 7 2.31 -0.29 -9.01
CA LEU A 7 1.77 -0.15 -7.68
C LEU A 7 0.59 -1.12 -7.48
N THR A 8 0.54 -1.78 -6.32
CA THR A 8 -0.54 -2.69 -5.93
C THR A 8 -0.72 -2.65 -4.42
N CYS A 9 -1.80 -3.26 -3.94
CA CYS A 9 -1.97 -3.65 -2.54
C CYS A 9 -2.53 -5.08 -2.49
N ASP A 10 -2.67 -5.65 -1.30
CA ASP A 10 -3.41 -6.91 -1.16
C ASP A 10 -4.92 -6.68 -1.39
N GLU A 11 -5.62 -7.75 -1.77
CA GLU A 11 -7.02 -7.70 -2.21
C GLU A 11 -8.00 -7.24 -1.11
N THR A 12 -7.61 -7.29 0.17
CA THR A 12 -8.48 -6.80 1.26
C THR A 12 -8.62 -5.29 1.24
N LEU A 13 -7.66 -4.56 0.65
CA LEU A 13 -7.69 -3.11 0.53
C LEU A 13 -8.46 -2.61 -0.70
N THR A 14 -8.70 -3.49 -1.66
CA THR A 14 -9.53 -3.24 -2.85
C THR A 14 -10.91 -3.90 -2.76
N SER A 15 -11.18 -4.62 -1.67
CA SER A 15 -12.48 -5.23 -1.43
C SER A 15 -13.51 -4.18 -1.03
N THR A 16 -14.66 -4.20 -1.70
CA THR A 16 -15.84 -3.41 -1.40
C THR A 16 -16.76 -4.05 -0.38
N TYR A 17 -16.54 -5.34 -0.07
CA TYR A 17 -17.37 -6.10 0.87
C TYR A 17 -18.89 -5.94 0.64
N ARG A 18 -19.28 -5.97 -0.64
CA ARG A 18 -20.64 -5.73 -1.17
C ARG A 18 -21.25 -4.40 -0.75
N ASN A 19 -20.43 -3.41 -0.39
CA ASN A 19 -20.82 -2.13 0.18
C ASN A 19 -21.66 -2.26 1.47
N ILE A 20 -21.50 -3.37 2.21
CA ILE A 20 -22.20 -3.56 3.48
C ILE A 20 -21.43 -2.77 4.56
N PRO A 21 -22.11 -1.90 5.33
CA PRO A 21 -21.47 -1.13 6.39
C PRO A 21 -20.67 -2.00 7.37
N LEU A 22 -19.52 -1.50 7.80
CA LEU A 22 -18.57 -2.15 8.73
C LEU A 22 -17.89 -3.42 8.22
N LEU A 23 -18.28 -3.99 7.08
CA LEU A 23 -17.57 -5.16 6.53
C LEU A 23 -16.19 -4.84 5.98
N ASP A 24 -15.79 -3.56 5.89
CA ASP A 24 -14.40 -3.20 5.63
C ASP A 24 -13.43 -3.72 6.71
N PHE A 25 -13.93 -3.98 7.92
CA PHE A 25 -13.15 -4.62 8.99
C PHE A 25 -13.07 -6.14 8.85
N PHE A 26 -13.75 -6.74 7.87
CA PHE A 26 -13.76 -8.19 7.68
C PHE A 26 -12.38 -8.75 7.34
N GLY A 27 -11.49 -7.93 6.77
CA GLY A 27 -10.07 -8.25 6.61
C GLY A 27 -9.36 -8.59 7.93
N CYS A 28 -9.83 -8.07 9.05
CA CYS A 28 -9.26 -8.33 10.37
C CYS A 28 -9.69 -9.68 10.96
N ALA A 29 -10.66 -10.36 10.35
CA ALA A 29 -11.26 -11.57 10.92
C ALA A 29 -10.33 -12.80 10.79
N PRO A 30 -10.38 -13.73 11.76
CA PRO A 30 -9.50 -14.91 11.81
C PRO A 30 -9.87 -15.97 10.77
N VAL A 31 -8.93 -16.30 9.89
CA VAL A 31 -9.14 -17.26 8.78
C VAL A 31 -9.42 -18.69 9.27
N GLU A 32 -8.98 -19.04 10.47
CA GLU A 32 -9.19 -20.36 11.07
C GLU A 32 -10.60 -20.55 11.63
N LYS A 33 -11.35 -19.47 11.86
CA LYS A 33 -12.71 -19.54 12.45
C LYS A 33 -13.82 -19.25 11.45
N ILE A 34 -13.48 -18.68 10.30
CA ILE A 34 -14.44 -18.32 9.27
C ILE A 34 -14.25 -19.25 8.06
N PRO A 35 -15.30 -19.98 7.63
CA PRO A 35 -15.26 -20.80 6.43
C PRO A 35 -14.82 -20.00 5.20
N SER A 36 -13.86 -20.53 4.44
CA SER A 36 -13.33 -19.89 3.22
C SER A 36 -14.38 -19.45 2.18
N PRO A 37 -15.52 -20.16 1.97
CA PRO A 37 -16.57 -19.69 1.08
C PRO A 37 -17.16 -18.34 1.49
N ILE A 38 -17.21 -18.02 2.78
CA ILE A 38 -17.75 -16.74 3.29
C ILE A 38 -16.86 -15.58 2.85
N TYR A 39 -15.53 -15.73 2.95
CA TYR A 39 -14.60 -14.74 2.43
C TYR A 39 -14.84 -14.49 0.95
N ARG A 40 -14.93 -15.53 0.12
CA ARG A 40 -15.19 -15.37 -1.32
C ARG A 40 -16.57 -14.78 -1.63
N LEU A 41 -17.58 -15.12 -0.85
CA LEU A 41 -18.93 -14.61 -1.05
C LEU A 41 -18.98 -13.10 -0.80
N LEU A 42 -18.34 -12.62 0.27
CA LEU A 42 -18.35 -11.23 0.68
C LEU A 42 -17.32 -10.38 -0.07
N ASP A 43 -16.26 -10.99 -0.58
CA ASP A 43 -15.18 -10.32 -1.28
C ASP A 43 -15.58 -9.90 -2.70
N SER A 44 -16.23 -8.73 -2.81
CA SER A 44 -16.41 -8.00 -4.07
C SER A 44 -15.30 -6.98 -4.23
N GLN A 45 -14.80 -6.74 -5.44
CA GLN A 45 -13.65 -5.87 -5.67
C GLN A 45 -14.05 -4.54 -6.31
N VAL A 46 -13.23 -3.49 -6.15
CA VAL A 46 -13.38 -2.23 -6.89
C VAL A 46 -13.25 -2.44 -8.41
N PRO A 47 -13.87 -1.59 -9.24
CA PRO A 47 -13.81 -1.74 -10.68
C PRO A 47 -12.40 -1.55 -11.24
N HIS A 48 -12.08 -2.31 -12.28
CA HIS A 48 -10.82 -2.23 -13.01
C HIS A 48 -11.03 -2.35 -14.52
N ASN A 49 -10.13 -1.77 -15.31
CA ASN A 49 -10.03 -1.97 -16.76
C ASN A 49 -8.81 -2.86 -17.06
N ASN A 50 -9.03 -4.13 -17.37
CA ASN A 50 -7.96 -5.12 -17.64
C ASN A 50 -6.88 -5.18 -16.53
N GLY A 51 -7.29 -5.06 -15.27
CA GLY A 51 -6.39 -5.04 -14.11
C GLY A 51 -5.96 -3.65 -13.65
N LEU A 52 -6.04 -2.61 -14.49
CA LEU A 52 -5.80 -1.23 -14.05
C LEU A 52 -6.96 -0.76 -13.18
N LEU A 53 -6.67 -0.33 -11.95
CA LEU A 53 -7.71 0.12 -11.03
C LEU A 53 -8.32 1.43 -11.53
N SER A 54 -9.63 1.42 -11.80
CA SER A 54 -10.38 2.66 -12.10
C SER A 54 -10.58 3.47 -10.83
N ILE A 55 -10.71 2.79 -9.69
CA ILE A 55 -10.78 3.36 -8.34
C ILE A 55 -9.78 2.60 -7.48
N ALA A 56 -8.96 3.29 -6.69
CA ALA A 56 -7.93 2.66 -5.87
C ALA A 56 -7.88 3.23 -4.44
N PRO A 57 -7.32 2.52 -3.46
CA PRO A 57 -7.03 3.08 -2.14
C PRO A 57 -6.34 4.44 -2.24
N TYR A 58 -6.76 5.38 -1.40
CA TYR A 58 -6.24 6.75 -1.43
C TYR A 58 -4.72 6.81 -1.28
N SER A 59 -4.13 5.97 -0.42
CA SER A 59 -2.69 5.87 -0.26
C SER A 59 -1.98 5.54 -1.58
N LEU A 60 -2.53 4.61 -2.38
CA LEU A 60 -1.97 4.26 -3.68
C LEU A 60 -2.07 5.42 -4.67
N ARG A 61 -3.21 6.13 -4.70
CA ARG A 61 -3.38 7.31 -5.56
C ARG A 61 -2.42 8.45 -5.21
N LYS A 62 -2.12 8.65 -3.93
CA LYS A 62 -1.11 9.62 -3.50
C LYS A 62 0.29 9.23 -3.97
N ILE A 63 0.66 7.96 -3.84
CA ILE A 63 1.97 7.48 -4.30
C ILE A 63 2.06 7.51 -5.83
N GLU A 64 0.98 7.15 -6.53
CA GLU A 64 0.89 7.28 -8.00
C GLU A 64 1.17 8.72 -8.44
N ALA A 65 0.47 9.70 -7.88
CA ALA A 65 0.68 11.11 -8.20
C ALA A 65 2.11 11.58 -7.86
N ALA A 66 2.62 11.22 -6.69
CA ALA A 66 3.98 11.55 -6.27
C ALA A 66 5.05 10.97 -7.20
N LEU A 67 4.87 9.76 -7.69
CA LEU A 67 5.80 9.11 -8.62
C LEU A 67 5.72 9.70 -10.02
N VAL A 68 4.52 9.97 -10.53
CA VAL A 68 4.33 10.62 -11.84
C VAL A 68 4.99 12.00 -11.83
N ASN A 69 4.75 12.81 -10.79
CA ASN A 69 5.41 14.11 -10.63
C ASN A 69 6.92 13.97 -10.36
N GLY A 70 7.34 12.87 -9.73
CA GLY A 70 8.73 12.55 -9.42
C GLY A 70 9.56 12.02 -10.60
N GLY A 71 9.00 11.96 -11.82
CA GLY A 71 9.71 11.54 -13.03
C GLY A 71 9.44 10.10 -13.48
N TYR A 72 8.39 9.46 -12.96
CA TYR A 72 7.94 8.12 -13.37
C TYR A 72 6.52 8.18 -13.97
N PRO A 73 6.31 8.86 -15.12
CA PRO A 73 4.99 9.01 -15.72
C PRO A 73 4.35 7.69 -16.17
N GLU A 74 5.16 6.65 -16.41
CA GLU A 74 4.71 5.28 -16.71
C GLU A 74 4.26 4.47 -15.48
N THR A 75 4.04 5.11 -14.32
CA THR A 75 3.54 4.43 -13.12
C THR A 75 2.09 3.97 -13.33
N VAL A 76 1.78 2.74 -12.92
CA VAL A 76 0.42 2.18 -12.99
C VAL A 76 -0.04 1.61 -11.66
N VAL A 77 -1.33 1.79 -11.33
CA VAL A 77 -1.97 1.18 -10.16
C VAL A 77 -2.83 -0.01 -10.60
N VAL A 78 -2.48 -1.20 -10.12
CA VAL A 78 -2.99 -2.47 -10.62
C VAL A 78 -3.64 -3.27 -9.50
N HIS A 79 -4.74 -3.94 -9.83
CA HIS A 79 -5.40 -4.90 -8.96
C HIS A 79 -4.48 -6.10 -8.70
N ALA A 80 -4.40 -6.56 -7.45
CA ALA A 80 -3.49 -7.63 -7.05
C ALA A 80 -3.58 -8.85 -7.99
N SER A 81 -4.78 -9.37 -8.30
CA SER A 81 -4.94 -10.56 -9.15
C SER A 81 -4.35 -10.43 -10.56
N PHE A 82 -4.13 -9.21 -11.06
CA PHE A 82 -3.62 -8.93 -12.40
C PHE A 82 -2.17 -8.40 -12.40
N VAL A 83 -1.57 -8.18 -11.22
CA VAL A 83 -0.27 -7.49 -11.08
C VAL A 83 0.84 -8.06 -11.97
N THR A 84 0.89 -9.39 -12.13
CA THR A 84 1.93 -10.05 -12.93
C THR A 84 1.83 -9.75 -14.42
N GLN A 85 0.65 -9.40 -14.93
CA GLN A 85 0.43 -9.05 -16.34
C GLN A 85 1.06 -7.71 -16.72
N PHE A 86 1.33 -6.86 -15.71
CA PHE A 86 1.93 -5.54 -15.89
C PHE A 86 3.44 -5.54 -15.64
N ILE A 87 4.00 -6.66 -15.18
CA ILE A 87 5.43 -6.78 -14.87
C ILE A 87 6.16 -7.39 -16.07
N ASN A 88 7.21 -6.70 -16.52
CA ASN A 88 8.09 -7.09 -17.63
C ASN A 88 9.57 -6.86 -17.25
N ARG A 89 10.48 -6.97 -18.22
CA ARG A 89 11.94 -6.81 -18.00
C ARG A 89 12.33 -5.36 -17.72
N GLU A 90 11.55 -4.40 -18.20
CA GLU A 90 11.75 -2.98 -17.98
C GLU A 90 11.23 -2.52 -16.62
N THR A 91 10.28 -3.25 -16.01
CA THR A 91 9.78 -2.98 -14.66
C THR A 91 10.93 -3.00 -13.66
N ARG A 92 11.08 -1.90 -12.91
CA ARG A 92 12.13 -1.71 -11.90
C ARG A 92 11.62 -1.96 -10.50
N VAL A 93 10.42 -1.47 -10.20
CA VAL A 93 9.82 -1.58 -8.87
C VAL A 93 8.39 -2.07 -8.95
N VAL A 94 8.06 -3.01 -8.06
CA VAL A 94 6.68 -3.34 -7.68
C VAL A 94 6.45 -2.82 -6.27
N GLY A 95 5.71 -1.72 -6.17
CA GLY A 95 5.35 -1.09 -4.91
C GLY A 95 4.09 -1.70 -4.32
N VAL A 96 4.18 -2.19 -3.08
CA VAL A 96 3.07 -2.81 -2.36
C VAL A 96 2.68 -1.92 -1.18
N SER A 97 1.47 -1.35 -1.23
CA SER A 97 0.91 -0.64 -0.08
C SER A 97 0.34 -1.64 0.93
N ALA A 98 0.78 -1.55 2.18
CA ALA A 98 0.41 -2.43 3.27
C ALA A 98 -0.23 -1.64 4.42
N MET A 99 -1.47 -2.01 4.79
CA MET A 99 -2.18 -1.45 5.93
C MET A 99 -1.95 -2.25 7.21
N ASP A 100 -2.00 -3.59 7.11
CA ASP A 100 -1.88 -4.50 8.25
C ASP A 100 -1.26 -5.85 7.82
N PRO A 101 0.01 -5.83 7.33
CA PRO A 101 0.61 -6.97 6.65
C PRO A 101 0.83 -8.21 7.55
N LEU A 102 0.92 -8.03 8.86
CA LEU A 102 1.13 -9.10 9.84
C LEU A 102 -0.05 -9.28 10.81
N GLY A 103 -1.17 -8.58 10.63
CA GLY A 103 -2.32 -8.72 11.51
C GLY A 103 -2.12 -8.13 12.90
N LEU A 104 -1.16 -7.21 13.07
CA LEU A 104 -0.80 -6.61 14.36
C LEU A 104 -1.53 -5.29 14.63
N GLY A 105 -2.45 -4.89 13.74
CA GLY A 105 -3.34 -3.77 13.98
C GLY A 105 -4.30 -4.03 15.15
N PRO A 106 -4.78 -2.99 15.87
CA PRO A 106 -5.63 -3.16 17.04
C PRO A 106 -6.90 -4.01 16.78
N VAL A 107 -7.58 -3.76 15.66
CA VAL A 107 -8.81 -4.50 15.28
C VAL A 107 -8.49 -5.95 14.92
N SER A 108 -7.40 -6.18 14.19
CA SER A 108 -6.93 -7.53 13.86
C SER A 108 -6.56 -8.31 15.11
N MET A 109 -5.78 -7.74 16.02
CA MET A 109 -5.45 -8.38 17.30
C MET A 109 -6.69 -8.67 18.15
N MET A 110 -7.68 -7.77 18.17
CA MET A 110 -8.94 -8.01 18.86
C MET A 110 -9.68 -9.24 18.33
N PHE A 111 -9.81 -9.38 17.01
CA PHE A 111 -10.52 -10.52 16.40
C PHE A 111 -9.69 -11.81 16.36
N THR A 112 -8.36 -11.72 16.44
CA THR A 112 -7.45 -12.86 16.32
C THR A 112 -6.92 -13.36 17.67
N ASN A 113 -7.58 -13.00 18.77
CA ASN A 113 -7.18 -13.38 20.13
C ASN A 113 -5.72 -12.98 20.44
N GLY A 114 -5.41 -11.70 20.23
CA GLY A 114 -4.08 -11.14 20.45
C GLY A 114 -3.04 -11.62 19.44
N GLY A 115 -3.43 -11.89 18.18
CA GLY A 115 -2.53 -12.38 17.13
C GLY A 115 -2.23 -13.88 17.16
N ARG A 116 -2.92 -14.66 18.00
CA ARG A 116 -2.82 -16.12 18.03
C ARG A 116 -3.43 -16.79 16.80
N LEU A 117 -4.46 -16.15 16.23
CA LEU A 117 -5.09 -16.55 14.98
C LEU A 117 -4.57 -15.68 13.83
N THR A 118 -4.76 -16.12 12.59
CA THR A 118 -4.29 -15.42 11.41
C THR A 118 -5.37 -14.49 10.88
N ALA A 119 -5.12 -13.18 10.91
CA ALA A 119 -5.98 -12.21 10.24
C ALA A 119 -6.00 -12.43 8.71
N TYR A 120 -7.15 -12.20 8.08
CA TYR A 120 -7.28 -12.35 6.62
C TYR A 120 -6.38 -11.39 5.84
N THR A 121 -6.14 -10.17 6.35
CA THR A 121 -5.14 -9.22 5.83
C THR A 121 -3.74 -9.85 5.77
N LYS A 122 -3.26 -10.47 6.86
CA LYS A 122 -1.97 -11.17 6.92
C LYS A 122 -1.88 -12.28 5.86
N LYS A 123 -2.94 -13.09 5.74
CA LYS A 123 -3.00 -14.17 4.74
C LYS A 123 -2.86 -13.60 3.33
N LYS A 124 -3.67 -12.60 2.97
CA LYS A 124 -3.71 -12.01 1.63
C LYS A 124 -2.43 -11.25 1.27
N PHE A 125 -1.85 -10.51 2.21
CA PHE A 125 -0.54 -9.89 2.04
C PHE A 125 0.55 -10.93 1.76
N THR A 126 0.60 -11.99 2.56
CA THR A 126 1.59 -13.07 2.39
C THR A 126 1.43 -13.79 1.05
N GLU A 127 0.19 -14.07 0.63
CA GLU A 127 -0.11 -14.66 -0.69
C GLU A 127 0.34 -13.74 -1.84
N LEU A 128 0.11 -12.44 -1.75
CA LEU A 128 0.57 -11.46 -2.74
C LEU A 128 2.11 -11.45 -2.85
N ILE A 129 2.82 -11.34 -1.72
CA ILE A 129 4.29 -11.32 -1.73
C ILE A 129 4.84 -12.63 -2.30
N LYS A 130 4.33 -13.78 -1.87
CA LYS A 130 4.73 -15.08 -2.43
C LYS A 130 4.53 -15.14 -3.95
N ARG A 131 3.37 -14.68 -4.45
CA ARG A 131 3.11 -14.64 -5.89
C ARG A 131 4.11 -13.76 -6.63
N LEU A 132 4.44 -12.58 -6.11
CA LEU A 132 5.42 -11.67 -6.72
C LEU A 132 6.82 -12.30 -6.76
N VAL A 133 7.27 -12.90 -5.66
CA VAL A 133 8.57 -13.58 -5.59
C VAL A 133 8.62 -14.78 -6.54
N SER A 134 7.61 -15.64 -6.54
CA SER A 134 7.53 -16.77 -7.47
C SER A 134 7.53 -16.32 -8.93
N TYR A 135 6.80 -15.25 -9.25
CA TYR A 135 6.76 -14.69 -10.61
C TYR A 135 8.12 -14.12 -11.02
N ARG A 136 8.77 -13.34 -10.15
CA ARG A 136 10.11 -12.80 -10.37
C ARG A 136 11.10 -13.90 -10.72
N ASN A 137 11.11 -14.97 -9.93
CA ASN A 137 12.03 -16.10 -10.11
C ASN A 137 11.71 -16.89 -11.38
N ALA A 138 10.43 -17.22 -11.62
CA ALA A 138 10.02 -17.99 -12.79
C ALA A 138 10.29 -17.28 -14.12
N LYS A 139 10.24 -15.95 -14.14
CA LYS A 139 10.54 -15.13 -15.32
C LYS A 139 12.00 -14.69 -15.42
N ASN A 140 12.80 -14.96 -14.39
CA ASN A 140 14.16 -14.46 -14.25
C ASN A 140 14.23 -12.93 -14.43
N TYR A 141 13.33 -12.21 -13.77
CA TYR A 141 13.29 -10.74 -13.75
C TYR A 141 14.00 -10.18 -12.52
N SER A 142 14.45 -8.93 -12.61
CA SER A 142 15.24 -8.26 -11.58
C SER A 142 14.51 -7.16 -10.80
N PHE A 143 13.20 -7.00 -10.99
CA PHE A 143 12.42 -5.98 -10.30
C PHE A 143 12.49 -6.13 -8.78
N LYS A 144 12.44 -5.00 -8.08
CA LYS A 144 12.45 -4.91 -6.62
C LYS A 144 11.04 -4.88 -6.07
N ILE A 145 10.80 -5.66 -5.02
CA ILE A 145 9.55 -5.63 -4.24
C ILE A 145 9.75 -4.63 -3.11
N VAL A 146 9.00 -3.54 -3.15
CA VAL A 146 9.10 -2.44 -2.19
C VAL A 146 7.80 -2.32 -1.42
N VAL A 147 7.86 -2.48 -0.10
CA VAL A 147 6.66 -2.40 0.75
C VAL A 147 6.63 -1.09 1.50
N GLY A 148 5.51 -0.37 1.42
CA GLY A 148 5.27 0.86 2.16
C GLY A 148 3.85 0.91 2.72
N GLY A 149 3.46 2.06 3.27
CA GLY A 149 2.16 2.27 3.86
C GLY A 149 2.15 2.17 5.39
N PRO A 150 1.01 2.48 6.03
CA PRO A 150 0.92 2.66 7.48
C PRO A 150 1.18 1.38 8.29
N GLY A 151 1.07 0.20 7.68
CA GLY A 151 1.35 -1.09 8.32
C GLY A 151 2.79 -1.59 8.16
N ALA A 152 3.62 -0.90 7.36
CA ALA A 152 4.96 -1.38 7.02
C ALA A 152 5.90 -1.55 8.23
N TRP A 153 5.66 -0.81 9.32
CA TRP A 153 6.42 -0.96 10.58
C TRP A 153 6.33 -2.39 11.16
N GLN A 154 5.22 -3.11 10.92
CA GLN A 154 5.02 -4.46 11.44
C GLN A 154 6.11 -5.41 10.91
N LEU A 155 6.48 -5.25 9.64
CA LEU A 155 7.51 -6.05 8.97
C LEU A 155 8.90 -5.77 9.52
N VAL A 156 9.20 -4.49 9.80
CA VAL A 156 10.46 -4.10 10.45
C VAL A 156 10.53 -4.66 11.87
N ALA A 157 9.42 -4.60 12.61
CA ALA A 157 9.34 -5.11 13.97
C ALA A 157 9.49 -6.63 14.05
N SER A 158 8.97 -7.38 13.06
CA SER A 158 9.14 -8.85 13.05
C SER A 158 10.51 -9.30 12.54
N GLY A 159 11.12 -8.56 11.62
CA GLY A 159 12.40 -8.92 10.99
C GLY A 159 12.30 -9.95 9.86
N ASP A 160 11.12 -10.52 9.62
CA ASP A 160 10.93 -11.64 8.67
C ASP A 160 10.86 -11.23 7.19
N TRP A 161 10.76 -9.93 6.91
CA TRP A 161 10.48 -9.40 5.58
C TRP A 161 11.50 -9.80 4.51
N LYS A 162 12.78 -9.94 4.89
CA LYS A 162 13.83 -10.46 3.99
C LYS A 162 13.57 -11.90 3.60
N ALA A 163 13.21 -12.74 4.57
CA ALA A 163 12.87 -14.14 4.32
C ALA A 163 11.61 -14.29 3.46
N MET A 164 10.71 -13.30 3.49
CA MET A 164 9.56 -13.21 2.58
C MET A 164 9.95 -12.81 1.14
N GLY A 165 11.19 -12.38 0.90
CA GLY A 165 11.68 -11.95 -0.41
C GLY A 165 11.38 -10.49 -0.78
N ILE A 166 11.04 -9.67 0.21
CA ILE A 166 10.88 -8.21 0.06
C ILE A 166 12.29 -7.59 0.02
N ASP A 167 12.53 -6.65 -0.92
CA ASP A 167 13.84 -6.03 -1.09
C ASP A 167 13.99 -4.75 -0.25
N HIS A 168 12.95 -3.92 -0.21
CA HIS A 168 12.96 -2.66 0.52
C HIS A 168 11.67 -2.44 1.32
N ILE A 169 11.80 -1.85 2.50
CA ILE A 169 10.67 -1.31 3.28
C ILE A 169 10.82 0.20 3.37
N VAL A 170 9.73 0.93 3.09
CA VAL A 170 9.69 2.38 3.21
C VAL A 170 8.80 2.78 4.39
N LEU A 171 9.37 3.52 5.35
CA LEU A 171 8.66 4.11 6.48
C LEU A 171 8.69 5.64 6.37
N GLY A 172 7.55 6.28 6.61
CA GLY A 172 7.41 7.74 6.59
C GLY A 172 6.52 8.24 5.46
N GLU A 173 6.50 9.56 5.29
CA GLU A 173 5.74 10.24 4.23
C GLU A 173 6.64 10.46 3.02
N VAL A 174 6.25 9.92 1.87
CA VAL A 174 7.13 9.86 0.69
C VAL A 174 6.73 10.82 -0.41
N ASP A 175 5.67 11.61 -0.23
CA ASP A 175 5.04 12.42 -1.29
C ASP A 175 6.06 13.29 -2.06
N ALA A 176 7.00 13.94 -1.34
CA ALA A 176 8.02 14.81 -1.94
C ALA A 176 9.25 14.07 -2.50
N VAL A 177 9.46 12.81 -2.11
CA VAL A 177 10.72 12.06 -2.35
C VAL A 177 10.50 10.71 -3.04
N ALA A 178 9.27 10.40 -3.44
CA ALA A 178 8.92 9.10 -4.01
C ALA A 178 9.79 8.77 -5.24
N GLY A 179 9.93 9.73 -6.17
CA GLY A 179 10.79 9.55 -7.34
C GLY A 179 12.28 9.39 -7.00
N GLU A 180 12.78 10.10 -5.99
CA GLU A 180 14.16 9.93 -5.51
C GLU A 180 14.40 8.53 -4.93
N ILE A 181 13.45 8.03 -4.13
CA ILE A 181 13.51 6.67 -3.58
C ILE A 181 13.61 5.63 -4.69
N ILE A 182 12.78 5.74 -5.74
CA ILE A 182 12.84 4.79 -6.85
C ILE A 182 14.18 4.89 -7.59
N ARG A 183 14.71 6.10 -7.82
CA ARG A 183 16.04 6.29 -8.44
C ARG A 183 17.15 5.63 -7.63
N GLU A 184 17.16 5.82 -6.31
CA GLU A 184 18.17 5.19 -5.42
C GLU A 184 18.08 3.67 -5.44
N ILE A 185 16.86 3.11 -5.53
CA ILE A 185 16.63 1.66 -5.67
C ILE A 185 17.16 1.17 -7.02
N GLU A 186 16.91 1.90 -8.10
CA GLU A 186 17.39 1.57 -9.45
C GLU A 186 18.93 1.58 -9.53
N MET A 187 19.58 2.52 -8.84
CA MET A 187 21.04 2.63 -8.77
C MET A 187 21.68 1.60 -7.84
N GLY A 188 20.89 0.90 -7.01
CA GLY A 188 21.40 -0.03 -6.01
C GLY A 188 22.01 0.63 -4.78
N ASN A 189 21.75 1.94 -4.58
CA ASN A 189 22.26 2.74 -3.47
C ASN A 189 21.28 2.80 -2.30
N ALA A 190 20.00 2.46 -2.53
CA ALA A 190 18.98 2.51 -1.50
C ALA A 190 19.24 1.53 -0.36
N SER A 191 19.01 2.01 0.87
CA SER A 191 18.96 1.14 2.04
C SER A 191 17.82 0.13 1.93
N GLU A 192 18.03 -1.04 2.52
CA GLU A 192 17.02 -2.08 2.70
C GLU A 192 15.80 -1.59 3.49
N VAL A 193 16.01 -0.74 4.49
CA VAL A 193 14.93 -0.09 5.24
C VAL A 193 15.08 1.42 5.12
N ILE A 194 14.25 2.02 4.28
CA ILE A 194 14.27 3.44 3.94
C ILE A 194 13.39 4.20 4.94
N ARG A 195 14.01 5.07 5.73
CA ARG A 195 13.31 5.92 6.71
C ARG A 195 13.28 7.35 6.20
N VAL A 196 12.09 7.81 5.84
CA VAL A 196 11.87 9.20 5.48
C VAL A 196 11.52 9.99 6.74
N SER A 197 12.47 10.77 7.22
CA SER A 197 12.33 11.63 8.41
C SER A 197 11.76 13.01 8.08
N ARG A 198 11.89 13.46 6.83
CA ARG A 198 11.35 14.72 6.36
C ARG A 198 9.85 14.62 6.17
N PHE A 199 9.11 15.59 6.71
CA PHE A 199 7.70 15.76 6.39
C PHE A 199 7.55 16.72 5.20
N PRO A 200 6.78 16.36 4.16
CA PRO A 200 6.49 17.27 3.05
C PRO A 200 5.68 18.48 3.56
N SER A 201 5.84 19.64 2.93
CA SER A 201 4.90 20.75 3.11
C SER A 201 3.53 20.40 2.50
N SER A 202 2.51 21.22 2.77
CA SER A 202 1.18 21.09 2.16
C SER A 202 1.23 21.11 0.63
N GLU A 203 2.11 21.92 0.07
CA GLU A 203 2.28 22.15 -1.37
C GLU A 203 3.06 21.01 -2.04
N GLU A 204 3.88 20.29 -1.28
CA GLU A 204 4.63 19.12 -1.76
C GLU A 204 3.79 17.83 -1.78
N ILE A 205 2.61 17.86 -1.14
CA ILE A 205 1.66 16.75 -1.20
C ILE A 205 0.90 16.82 -2.52
N SER A 206 1.26 15.95 -3.46
CA SER A 206 0.64 15.91 -4.78
C SER A 206 -0.86 15.60 -4.69
N PRO A 207 -1.74 16.32 -5.43
CA PRO A 207 -3.13 15.92 -5.58
C PRO A 207 -3.23 14.57 -6.29
N ILE A 208 -4.20 13.73 -5.91
CA ILE A 208 -4.42 12.46 -6.60
C ILE A 208 -4.76 12.69 -8.07
N ILE A 209 -4.24 11.83 -8.96
CA ILE A 209 -4.46 11.91 -10.42
C ILE A 209 -5.48 10.88 -10.93
N GLY A 210 -6.10 10.14 -10.02
CA GLY A 210 -7.14 9.16 -10.31
C GLY A 210 -8.07 8.96 -9.12
N PRO A 211 -9.30 8.44 -9.34
CA PRO A 211 -10.31 8.33 -8.29
C PRO A 211 -9.86 7.49 -7.09
N SER A 212 -10.19 7.96 -5.89
CA SER A 212 -9.96 7.25 -4.64
C SER A 212 -11.16 6.39 -4.24
N TYR A 213 -10.89 5.25 -3.62
CA TYR A 213 -11.92 4.38 -3.08
C TYR A 213 -12.70 5.09 -1.99
N LYS A 214 -14.04 5.03 -2.09
CA LYS A 214 -15.01 5.74 -1.24
C LYS A 214 -14.93 7.27 -1.28
N GLY A 215 -14.33 7.85 -2.32
CA GLY A 215 -14.19 9.31 -2.43
C GLY A 215 -13.39 9.90 -1.27
N MET A 216 -12.44 9.13 -0.72
CA MET A 216 -11.61 9.58 0.39
C MET A 216 -10.68 10.71 -0.07
N VAL A 217 -10.67 11.79 0.72
CA VAL A 217 -9.84 12.98 0.52
C VAL A 217 -9.18 13.31 1.86
N GLU A 218 -7.89 13.64 1.86
CA GLU A 218 -7.16 14.04 3.06
C GLU A 218 -7.22 15.56 3.20
N VAL A 219 -8.05 16.07 4.12
CA VAL A 219 -8.14 17.51 4.41
C VAL A 219 -7.00 18.02 5.30
N MET A 220 -6.37 17.11 6.04
CA MET A 220 -5.25 17.42 6.92
C MET A 220 -4.39 16.17 7.17
N ARG A 221 -3.11 16.38 7.45
CA ARG A 221 -2.18 15.34 7.85
C ARG A 221 -1.55 15.66 9.20
N GLY A 222 -1.34 14.63 10.02
CA GLY A 222 -0.88 14.75 11.39
C GLY A 222 -2.01 15.01 12.40
N CYS A 223 -1.69 14.92 13.69
CA CYS A 223 -2.67 15.01 14.78
C CYS A 223 -2.10 15.81 15.96
N GLY A 224 -2.90 16.73 16.52
CA GLY A 224 -2.52 17.58 17.65
C GLY A 224 -2.92 17.08 19.04
N ARG A 225 -3.39 15.83 19.16
CA ARG A 225 -3.93 15.29 20.42
C ARG A 225 -2.86 14.96 21.48
N ASN A 226 -1.59 15.04 21.10
CA ASN A 226 -0.43 14.76 21.94
C ASN A 226 -0.40 13.36 22.59
N CYS A 227 -0.92 12.35 21.90
CA CYS A 227 -0.87 10.96 22.37
C CYS A 227 0.55 10.38 22.26
N ARG A 228 1.09 9.84 23.37
CA ARG A 228 2.47 9.29 23.43
C ARG A 228 2.72 8.05 22.56
N TYR A 229 1.68 7.39 22.08
CA TYR A 229 1.75 6.05 21.47
C TYR A 229 1.23 6.02 20.03
N CYS A 230 0.74 7.14 19.48
CA CYS A 230 0.05 7.18 18.19
C CYS A 230 0.96 7.80 17.12
N ASP A 231 1.27 7.05 16.07
CA ASP A 231 2.14 7.51 14.97
C ASP A 231 1.66 8.84 14.32
N PRO A 232 0.36 9.04 14.01
CA PRO A 232 -0.15 10.33 13.55
C PRO A 232 0.19 11.54 14.43
N ASN A 233 0.37 11.35 15.74
CA ASN A 233 0.73 12.42 16.65
C ASN A 233 2.21 12.86 16.52
N LEU A 234 3.07 11.96 16.05
CA LEU A 234 4.49 12.26 15.83
C LEU A 234 4.71 13.10 14.57
N ARG A 235 3.67 13.29 13.76
CA ARG A 235 3.70 14.04 12.51
C ARG A 235 3.27 15.48 12.76
N ARG A 236 3.98 16.44 12.16
CA ARG A 236 3.57 17.85 12.17
C ARG A 236 2.17 18.00 11.56
N ILE A 237 1.31 18.84 12.15
CA ILE A 237 -0.02 19.13 11.58
C ILE A 237 0.14 19.99 10.33
N ARG A 238 -0.54 19.61 9.26
CA ARG A 238 -0.62 20.33 7.98
C ARG A 238 -2.05 20.29 7.47
N HIS A 239 -2.57 21.44 7.08
CA HIS A 239 -3.87 21.52 6.41
C HIS A 239 -3.63 21.54 4.91
N ILE A 240 -4.40 20.73 4.17
CA ILE A 240 -4.29 20.71 2.72
C ILE A 240 -5.05 21.94 2.18
N PRO A 241 -4.44 22.76 1.30
CA PRO A 241 -5.07 23.95 0.76
C PRO A 241 -6.37 23.63 0.00
N ASP A 242 -7.36 24.51 0.08
CA ASP A 242 -8.67 24.34 -0.60
C ASP A 242 -8.50 24.10 -2.11
N GLU A 243 -7.56 24.79 -2.76
CA GLU A 243 -7.26 24.61 -4.18
C GLU A 243 -6.79 23.18 -4.50
N VAL A 244 -6.03 22.54 -3.59
CA VAL A 244 -5.59 21.15 -3.75
C VAL A 244 -6.77 20.20 -3.54
N LEU A 245 -7.60 20.44 -2.52
CA LEU A 245 -8.79 19.62 -2.25
C LEU A 245 -9.78 19.62 -3.42
N ARG A 246 -10.00 20.77 -4.04
CA ARG A 246 -10.86 20.89 -5.23
C ARG A 246 -10.34 20.12 -6.45
N LYS A 247 -9.05 19.79 -6.51
CA LYS A 247 -8.49 18.95 -7.58
C LYS A 247 -8.72 17.46 -7.33
N GLU A 248 -9.07 17.06 -6.10
CA GLU A 248 -9.30 15.66 -5.73
C GLU A 248 -10.78 15.25 -5.72
N ILE A 249 -11.70 16.23 -5.80
CA ILE A 249 -13.16 16.08 -5.79
C ILE A 249 -13.69 16.25 -7.21
#